data_AF-A0A924R2Y0-F1
#
_entry.id   AF-A0A924R2Y0-F1
#
_cell.length_a   1.000
_cell.length_b   1.000
_cell.length_c   1.000
_cell.angle_alpha   90.00
_cell.angle_beta   90.00
_cell.angle_gamma   90.00
#
_symmetry.space_group_name_H-M   'P 1'
#
loop_
_entity.id
_entity.type
_entity.pdbx_description
1 polymer ?
#
loop_
_entity_poly.entity_id
_entity_poly.type
_entity_poly.pdbx_seq_one_letter_code
_entity_poly.pdbx_strand_id
1 'polypeptide(L)' 'MQYLVIVEKGPTSFGAYVPDLPGCIAAGETREEVLALLHEAIEFHIAGMKEDGLPIPPPASYSELVEIAA' A
#
# COMPACT_ATOMS: atom_id res chain seq x y z
N MET A 1 -2.53 -8.32 -10.62
CA MET A 1 -2.42 -8.72 -9.20
C MET A 1 -3.13 -7.69 -8.35
N GLN A 2 -3.70 -8.07 -7.22
CA GLN A 2 -4.36 -7.15 -6.30
C GLN A 2 -3.65 -7.25 -4.96
N TYR A 3 -3.20 -6.13 -4.42
CA TYR A 3 -2.62 -6.07 -3.08
C TYR A 3 -3.58 -5.37 -2.14
N LEU A 4 -3.64 -5.85 -0.90
CA LEU A 4 -4.28 -5.12 0.18
C LEU A 4 -3.44 -3.91 0.53
N VAL A 5 -4.08 -2.76 0.71
CA VAL A 5 -3.41 -1.52 1.14
C VAL A 5 -4.05 -1.03 2.43
N ILE A 6 -3.22 -0.50 3.32
CA ILE A 6 -3.68 0.17 4.53
C ILE A 6 -3.62 1.66 4.28
N VAL A 7 -4.69 2.37 4.63
CA VAL A 7 -4.78 3.84 4.55
C VAL A 7 -5.08 4.38 5.93
N GLU A 8 -4.22 5.26 6.42
CA GLU A 8 -4.30 5.86 7.75
C GLU A 8 -4.50 7.37 7.61
N LYS A 9 -5.46 7.92 8.37
CA LYS A 9 -5.68 9.36 8.44
C LYS A 9 -4.79 9.94 9.54
N GLY A 10 -3.89 10.83 9.16
CA GLY A 10 -3.11 11.68 10.06
C GLY A 10 -3.82 12.99 10.41
N PRO A 11 -3.15 13.90 11.15
CA PRO A 11 -3.73 15.17 11.55
C PRO A 11 -4.12 16.08 10.37
N THR A 12 -3.29 16.10 9.32
CA THR A 12 -3.45 17.00 8.16
C THR A 12 -3.36 16.29 6.81
N SER A 13 -3.11 14.97 6.80
CA SER A 13 -2.85 14.19 5.59
C SER A 13 -3.27 12.73 5.78
N PHE A 14 -3.13 11.94 4.73
CA PHE A 14 -3.26 10.50 4.73
C PHE A 14 -1.91 9.86 4.42
N GLY A 15 -1.63 8.74 5.09
CA GLY A 15 -0.56 7.82 4.74
C GLY A 15 -1.15 6.53 4.20
N ALA A 16 -0.47 5.88 3.26
CA ALA A 16 -0.85 4.55 2.80
C ALA A 16 0.37 3.67 2.55
N TYR A 17 0.20 2.37 2.75
CA TYR A 17 1.26 1.38 2.52
C TYR A 17 0.71 0.01 2.12
N VAL A 18 1.59 -0.80 1.55
CA VAL A 18 1.29 -2.18 1.14
C VAL A 18 2.00 -3.16 2.08
N PRO A 19 1.29 -3.94 2.91
CA PRO A 19 1.94 -4.88 3.82
C PRO A 19 2.77 -5.95 3.09
N ASP A 20 2.29 -6.41 1.93
CA ASP A 20 2.96 -7.44 1.11
C ASP A 20 4.12 -6.90 0.26
N LEU A 21 4.29 -5.58 0.16
CA LEU A 21 5.41 -4.92 -0.53
C LEU A 21 6.09 -3.92 0.42
N PRO A 22 6.92 -4.40 1.37
CA PRO A 22 7.60 -3.53 2.32
C PRO A 22 8.41 -2.43 1.63
N GLY A 23 8.16 -1.18 2.00
CA GLY A 23 8.79 0.00 1.40
C GLY A 23 7.94 0.70 0.33
N CYS A 24 6.86 0.08 -0.17
CA CYS A 24 5.85 0.77 -0.96
C CYS A 24 4.92 1.57 -0.03
N ILE A 25 5.20 2.87 0.09
CA ILE A 25 4.44 3.82 0.92
C ILE A 25 4.13 5.08 0.12
N ALA A 26 3.08 5.80 0.52
CA ALA A 26 2.70 7.10 -0.03
C ALA A 26 2.08 8.00 1.04
N ALA A 27 2.12 9.32 0.81
CA ALA A 27 1.42 10.31 1.61
C ALA A 27 0.73 11.33 0.69
N GLY A 28 -0.48 11.77 1.05
CA GLY A 28 -1.27 12.75 0.29
C GLY A 28 -2.24 13.53 1.18
N GLU A 29 -2.75 14.67 0.71
CA GLU A 29 -3.70 15.50 1.45
C GLU A 29 -5.10 14.87 1.49
N THR A 30 -5.44 14.05 0.49
CA THR A 30 -6.72 13.36 0.38
C THR A 30 -6.55 11.84 0.31
N ARG A 31 -7.64 11.11 0.60
CA ARG A 31 -7.66 9.64 0.46
C ARG A 31 -7.46 9.23 -1.00
N GLU A 32 -8.03 9.99 -1.92
CA GLU A 32 -7.95 9.74 -3.36
C GLU A 32 -6.52 9.95 -3.87
N GLU A 33 -5.88 11.04 -3.45
CA GLU A 33 -4.49 11.35 -3.81
C GLU A 33 -3.52 10.30 -3.29
N VAL A 34 -3.60 9.92 -2.00
CA VAL A 34 -2.67 8.93 -1.44
C VAL A 34 -2.82 7.57 -2.12
N LEU A 35 -4.03 7.20 -2.54
CA LEU A 35 -4.27 5.96 -3.29
C LEU A 35 -3.70 6.01 -4.71
N ALA A 36 -3.81 7.16 -5.41
CA ALA A 36 -3.21 7.34 -6.72
C ALA A 36 -1.67 7.25 -6.64
N LEU A 37 -1.06 7.95 -5.68
CA LEU A 37 0.38 7.91 -5.45
C LEU A 37 0.88 6.52 -5.07
N LEU A 38 0.15 5.81 -4.20
CA LEU A 38 0.52 4.45 -3.81
C LEU A 38 0.42 3.48 -5.01
N HIS A 39 -0.57 3.65 -5.88
CA HIS A 39 -0.68 2.86 -7.10
C HIS A 39 0.55 3.02 -8.00
N GLU A 40 0.98 4.25 -8.26
CA GLU A 40 2.19 4.55 -9.03
C GLU A 40 3.45 3.96 -8.36
N ALA A 41 3.55 4.06 -7.03
CA ALA A 41 4.67 3.49 -6.27
C ALA A 41 4.76 1.96 -6.39
N ILE A 42 3.61 1.26 -6.38
CA ILE A 42 3.54 -0.20 -6.58
C ILE A 42 3.99 -0.56 -7.99
N GLU A 43 3.50 0.14 -9.01
CA GLU A 43 3.89 -0.12 -10.40
C GLU A 43 5.39 0.07 -10.61
N PHE A 44 5.93 1.18 -10.08
CA PHE A 44 7.36 1.48 -10.13
C PHE A 44 8.20 0.40 -9.42
N HIS A 45 7.82 0.01 -8.21
CA HIS A 45 8.55 -1.01 -7.45
C HIS A 45 8.55 -2.37 -8.16
N ILE A 46 7.39 -2.81 -8.67
CA ILE A 46 7.28 -4.07 -9.41
C ILE A 46 8.10 -4.03 -10.70
N ALA A 47 8.13 -2.90 -11.41
CA ALA A 47 8.97 -2.73 -12.58
C ALA A 47 10.46 -2.90 -12.23
N GLY A 48 10.95 -2.22 -11.18
CA GLY A 48 12.32 -2.36 -10.70
C GLY A 48 12.68 -3.80 -10.30
N MET A 49 11.80 -4.48 -9.56
CA MET A 49 12.02 -5.90 -9.22
C MET A 49 12.16 -6.79 -10.45
N LYS A 50 11.37 -6.55 -11.51
CA LYS A 50 11.47 -7.32 -12.76
C LYS A 50 12.79 -7.07 -13.48
N GLU A 51 13.23 -5.81 -13.51
CA GLU A 51 14.52 -5.41 -14.12
C GLU A 51 15.70 -6.06 -13.39
N ASP A 52 15.63 -6.14 -12.06
CA ASP A 52 16.65 -6.77 -11.22
C ASP A 52 16.55 -8.31 -11.18
N GLY A 53 15.55 -8.91 -11.85
CA GLY A 53 15.31 -10.36 -11.84
C GLY A 53 14.87 -10.91 -10.48
N LEU A 54 14.32 -10.05 -9.61
CA LEU A 54 13.83 -10.42 -8.29
C LEU A 54 12.41 -11.01 -8.37
N PRO A 55 12.09 -12.00 -7.52
CA PRO A 55 10.75 -12.56 -7.47
C PRO A 55 9.76 -11.54 -6.89
N ILE A 56 8.61 -11.38 -7.56
CA ILE A 56 7.52 -10.53 -7.06
C ILE A 56 6.71 -11.33 -6.03
N PRO A 57 6.56 -10.86 -4.78
CA PRO A 57 5.80 -11.59 -3.77
C PRO A 57 4.31 -11.66 -4.15
N PRO A 58 3.66 -12.83 -4.00
CA PRO A 58 2.22 -12.91 -4.19
C PRO A 58 1.48 -12.18 -3.06
N PRO A 59 0.28 -11.65 -3.31
CA PRO A 59 -0.57 -11.09 -2.26
C PRO A 59 -0.90 -12.15 -1.20
N ALA A 60 -0.72 -11.80 0.07
CA ALA A 60 -0.90 -12.70 1.21
C ALA A 60 -1.60 -12.03 2.40
N SER A 61 -1.86 -10.73 2.32
CA SER A 61 -2.53 -9.97 3.37
C SER A 61 -4.05 -10.00 3.28
N TYR A 62 -4.69 -10.04 4.46
CA TYR A 62 -6.14 -10.02 4.63
C TYR A 62 -6.52 -8.91 5.62
N SER A 63 -7.71 -8.31 5.47
CA SER A 63 -8.30 -7.41 6.46
C SER A 63 -9.44 -8.11 7.16
N GLU A 64 -9.52 -7.93 8.48
CA GLU A 64 -10.63 -8.38 9.32
C GLU A 64 -11.03 -7.23 10.25
N LEU A 65 -12.33 -7.09 10.51
CA LEU A 65 -12.83 -6.16 11.52
C LEU A 65 -13.09 -6.93 12.80
N VAL A 66 -12.50 -6.49 13.91
CA VAL A 66 -12.74 -7.08 15.23
C VAL A 66 -13.56 -6.08 16.06
N GLU A 67 -14.77 -6.48 16.43
CA GLU A 67 -15.62 -5.70 17.32
C GLU A 67 -15.20 -5.91 18.77
N ILE A 68 -15.02 -4.80 19.50
CA ILE A 68 -14.67 -4.80 20.93
C ILE A 68 -15.71 -3.96 21.66
N ALA A 69 -16.16 -4.44 22.83
CA ALA A 69 -16.95 -3.62 23.73
C ALA A 69 -16.05 -2.55 24.35
N ALA A 70 -16.30 -1.28 24.01
CA ALA A 70 -15.58 -0.11 24.51
C ALA A 70 -16.37 0.59 25.61
#